data_AF-A0A3Q1FG66-F1
#
_entry.id   AF-A0A3Q1FG66-F1
#
_cell.length_a   1.000
_cell.length_b   1.000
_cell.length_c   1.000
_cell.angle_alpha   90.00
_cell.angle_beta   90.00
_cell.angle_gamma   90.00
#
_symmetry.space_group_name_H-M   'P 1'
#
loop_
_entity.id
_entity.type
_entity.pdbx_description
1 polymer ?
#
loop_
_entity_poly.entity_id
_entity_poly.type
_entity_poly.pdbx_seq_one_letter_code
_entity_poly.pdbx_strand_id
1 'polypeptide(L)'
;MLMLCFNNLTRILSQMEKIVRTTWSNPPSQGARIVSKTLNCPELFAEWYAVSNRVLLMRDQLKSKLQALGTPGTWDHITQQIGMFSFTGLNREWRTHKEHANTSSYSQGNTGIISLFS
;
A
#
# COMPACT_ATOMS: atom_id res chain seq x y z
N MET A 1 -7.55 -36.34 12.53
CA MET A 1 -7.92 -34.91 12.37
C MET A 1 -7.01 -34.17 11.37
N LEU A 2 -5.67 -34.25 11.48
CA LEU A 2 -4.72 -33.67 10.49
C LEU A 2 -4.95 -34.12 9.02
N MET A 3 -5.30 -35.40 8.83
CA MET A 3 -5.53 -36.00 7.51
C MET A 3 -6.79 -35.45 6.79
N LEU A 4 -7.78 -34.95 7.53
CA LEU A 4 -8.97 -34.33 6.94
C LEU A 4 -8.69 -32.92 6.42
N CYS A 5 -7.86 -32.13 7.11
CA CYS A 5 -7.43 -30.82 6.59
C CYS A 5 -6.63 -30.96 5.29
N PHE A 6 -5.72 -31.92 5.22
CA PHE A 6 -4.91 -32.14 4.03
C PHE A 6 -5.76 -32.47 2.79
N ASN A 7 -6.74 -33.36 2.94
CA ASN A 7 -7.66 -33.72 1.85
C ASN A 7 -8.52 -32.54 1.38
N ASN A 8 -8.89 -31.63 2.29
CA ASN A 8 -9.63 -30.42 1.92
C ASN A 8 -8.76 -29.41 1.17
N LEU A 9 -7.48 -29.26 1.54
CA LEU A 9 -6.55 -28.38 0.83
C LEU A 9 -6.36 -28.83 -0.63
N THR A 10 -6.15 -30.13 -0.88
CA THR A 10 -6.03 -30.65 -2.25
C THR A 10 -7.30 -30.43 -3.07
N ARG A 11 -8.48 -30.59 -2.44
CA ARG A 11 -9.77 -30.31 -3.09
C ARG A 11 -9.90 -28.84 -3.46
N ILE A 12 -9.57 -27.92 -2.55
CA ILE A 12 -9.63 -26.46 -2.82
C ILE A 12 -8.66 -26.07 -3.93
N LEU A 13 -7.41 -26.55 -3.88
CA LEU A 13 -6.41 -26.30 -4.92
C LEU A 13 -6.91 -26.77 -6.29
N SER A 14 -7.50 -27.97 -6.38
CA SER A 14 -8.03 -28.48 -7.65
C SER A 14 -9.14 -27.60 -8.25
N GLN A 15 -9.95 -26.94 -7.40
CA GLN A 15 -11.00 -26.02 -7.88
C GLN A 15 -10.40 -24.68 -8.29
N MET A 16 -9.42 -24.17 -7.55
CA MET A 16 -8.71 -22.94 -7.90
C MET A 16 -7.94 -23.08 -9.22
N GLU A 17 -7.26 -24.21 -9.44
CA GLU A 17 -6.58 -24.50 -10.70
C GLU A 17 -7.53 -24.52 -11.89
N LYS A 18 -8.73 -25.09 -11.73
CA LYS A 18 -9.77 -25.06 -12.78
C LYS A 18 -10.16 -23.64 -13.16
N ILE A 19 -10.40 -22.78 -12.16
CA ILE A 19 -10.75 -21.36 -12.38
C ILE A 19 -9.62 -20.64 -13.11
N VAL A 20 -8.38 -20.80 -12.64
CA VAL A 20 -7.19 -20.19 -13.25
C VAL A 20 -7.04 -20.62 -14.72
N ARG A 21 -7.22 -21.91 -15.00
CA ARG A 21 -7.14 -22.47 -16.35
C ARG A 21 -8.18 -21.86 -17.29
N THR A 22 -9.41 -21.66 -16.81
CA THR A 22 -10.48 -21.06 -17.62
C THR A 22 -10.34 -19.56 -17.80
N THR A 23 -9.78 -18.84 -16.84
CA THR A 23 -9.71 -17.36 -16.89
C THR A 23 -8.51 -16.86 -17.68
N TRP A 24 -7.32 -17.43 -17.44
CA TRP A 24 -6.08 -16.94 -18.04
C TRP A 24 -5.05 -18.04 -18.30
N SER A 25 -5.45 -19.31 -18.27
CA SER A 25 -4.60 -20.49 -18.44
C SER A 25 -3.50 -20.66 -17.37
N ASN A 26 -2.47 -19.82 -17.38
CA ASN A 26 -1.34 -19.89 -16.46
C ASN A 26 -0.89 -18.47 -16.06
N PRO A 27 -0.53 -18.23 -14.78
CA PRO A 27 -0.06 -16.93 -14.34
C PRO A 27 1.27 -16.51 -15.01
N PRO A 28 1.54 -15.20 -15.13
CA PRO A 28 2.83 -14.71 -15.62
C PRO A 28 3.97 -15.09 -14.67
N SER A 29 5.01 -15.74 -15.20
CA SER A 29 6.12 -16.28 -14.39
C SER A 29 7.16 -15.24 -13.96
N GLN A 30 7.32 -14.17 -14.75
CA GLN A 30 8.40 -13.21 -14.54
C GLN A 30 8.26 -12.44 -13.23
N GLY A 31 7.06 -11.95 -12.90
CA GLY A 31 6.80 -11.22 -11.65
C GLY A 31 7.04 -12.09 -10.42
N ALA A 32 6.54 -13.33 -10.45
CA ALA A 32 6.76 -14.30 -9.37
C ALA A 32 8.25 -14.62 -9.16
N ARG A 33 9.03 -14.71 -10.25
CA ARG A 33 10.48 -14.95 -10.18
C ARG A 33 11.24 -13.78 -9.56
N ILE A 34 10.88 -12.53 -9.91
CA ILE A 34 11.49 -11.34 -9.33
C ILE A 34 11.21 -11.29 -7.83
N VAL A 35 9.94 -11.42 -7.44
CA VAL A 35 9.54 -11.43 -6.02
C VAL A 35 10.25 -12.54 -5.25
N SER A 36 10.28 -13.76 -5.80
CA SER A 36 10.99 -14.89 -5.19
C SER A 36 12.48 -14.59 -5.00
N LYS A 37 13.15 -14.02 -6.00
CA LYS A 37 14.57 -13.66 -5.88
C LYS A 37 14.81 -12.57 -4.82
N THR A 38 13.97 -11.54 -4.80
CA THR A 38 14.07 -10.44 -3.82
C THR A 38 13.83 -10.92 -2.40
N LEU A 39 12.86 -11.81 -2.17
CA LEU A 39 12.53 -12.30 -0.83
C LEU A 39 13.51 -13.36 -0.30
N ASN A 40 14.14 -14.14 -1.18
CA ASN A 40 15.09 -15.19 -0.78
C ASN A 40 16.55 -14.70 -0.67
N CYS A 41 16.87 -13.48 -1.12
CA CYS A 41 18.20 -12.91 -1.03
C CYS A 41 18.25 -11.87 0.10
N PRO A 42 19.04 -12.06 1.18
CA PRO A 42 19.05 -11.17 2.33
C PRO A 42 19.39 -9.71 1.99
N GLU A 43 20.30 -9.49 1.04
CA GLU A 43 20.73 -8.16 0.58
C GLU A 43 19.59 -7.41 -0.11
N LEU A 44 18.94 -8.06 -1.08
CA LEU A 44 17.79 -7.49 -1.80
C LEU A 44 16.58 -7.31 -0.89
N PHE A 45 16.39 -8.20 0.07
CA PHE A 45 15.33 -8.09 1.06
C PHE A 45 15.53 -6.87 1.96
N ALA A 46 16.77 -6.61 2.42
CA ALA A 46 17.08 -5.45 3.24
C ALA A 46 16.82 -4.13 2.49
N GLU A 47 17.23 -4.06 1.22
CA GLU A 47 16.95 -2.89 0.37
C GLU A 47 15.44 -2.68 0.16
N TRP A 48 14.71 -3.74 -0.20
CA TRP A 48 13.26 -3.70 -0.37
C TRP A 48 12.52 -3.29 0.93
N TYR A 49 12.99 -3.79 2.08
CA TYR A 49 12.44 -3.46 3.39
C TYR A 49 12.68 -1.98 3.74
N ALA A 50 13.84 -1.43 3.41
CA ALA A 50 14.13 0.00 3.61
C ALA A 50 13.20 0.90 2.78
N VAL A 51 12.97 0.56 1.50
CA VAL A 51 12.04 1.30 0.63
C VAL A 51 10.61 1.24 1.17
N SER A 52 10.19 0.07 1.67
CA SER A 52 8.86 -0.13 2.26
C SER A 52 8.65 0.69 3.54
N ASN A 53 9.68 0.76 4.40
CA ASN A 53 9.64 1.55 5.64
C ASN A 53 9.69 3.06 5.41
N ARG A 54 10.13 3.52 4.23
CA ARG A 54 10.16 4.95 3.90
C ARG A 54 8.80 5.61 4.03
N VAL A 55 7.71 4.87 3.82
CA VAL A 55 6.34 5.40 3.97
C VAL A 55 6.03 5.80 5.41
N LEU A 56 6.56 5.09 6.42
CA LEU A 56 6.40 5.48 7.82
C LEU A 56 7.14 6.78 8.12
N LEU A 57 8.36 6.92 7.60
CA LEU A 57 9.13 8.17 7.72
C LEU A 57 8.38 9.35 7.08
N MET A 58 7.78 9.15 5.91
CA MET A 58 7.03 10.22 5.23
C MET A 58 5.78 10.63 6.03
N ARG A 59 5.11 9.70 6.69
CA ARG A 59 3.98 9.99 7.58
C ARG A 59 4.40 10.86 8.76
N ASP A 60 5.51 10.52 9.40
CA ASP A 60 6.04 11.26 10.54
C ASP A 60 6.48 12.67 10.14
N GLN A 61 7.16 12.80 9.01
CA GLN A 61 7.54 14.10 8.45
C GLN A 61 6.34 14.96 8.09
N LEU A 62 5.28 14.37 7.50
CA LEU A 62 4.06 15.09 7.17
C LEU A 62 3.37 15.61 8.43
N LYS A 63 3.22 14.76 9.45
CA LYS A 63 2.66 15.16 10.75
C LYS A 63 3.45 16.29 11.39
N SER A 64 4.78 16.15 11.44
CA SER A 64 5.69 17.14 12.03
C SER A 64 5.59 18.50 11.33
N LYS A 65 5.53 18.52 9.99
CA LYS A 65 5.34 19.77 9.22
C LYS A 65 3.98 20.42 9.48
N LEU A 66 2.91 19.64 9.58
CA LEU A 66 1.57 20.16 9.85
C LEU A 66 1.46 20.77 11.26
N GLN A 67 2.11 20.15 12.24
CA GLN A 67 2.22 20.69 13.61
C GLN A 67 3.05 21.98 13.64
N ALA A 68 4.18 22.03 12.94
CA ALA A 68 5.02 23.23 12.86
C ALA A 68 4.31 24.41 12.19
N LEU A 69 3.43 24.15 11.23
CA LEU A 69 2.60 25.17 10.56
C LEU A 69 1.41 25.64 11.41
N GLY A 70 1.20 25.10 12.61
CA GLY A 70 0.11 25.48 13.49
C GLY A 70 -1.27 25.16 12.91
N THR A 71 -1.37 24.16 12.03
CA THR A 71 -2.63 23.85 11.37
C THR A 71 -3.69 23.37 12.39
N PRO A 72 -4.89 23.97 12.40
CA PRO A 72 -5.92 23.62 13.38
C PRO A 72 -6.44 22.20 13.12
N GLY A 73 -6.44 21.36 14.16
CA GLY A 73 -6.94 19.98 14.12
C GLY A 73 -5.96 18.95 14.69
N THR A 74 -6.42 17.71 14.82
CA THR A 74 -5.59 16.57 15.26
C THR A 74 -5.13 15.74 14.06
N TRP A 75 -3.81 15.65 13.86
CA TRP A 75 -3.19 14.96 12.73
C TRP A 75 -2.68 13.55 13.08
N ASP A 76 -3.07 13.01 14.24
CA ASP A 76 -2.64 11.68 14.71
C ASP A 76 -3.11 10.54 13.81
N HIS A 77 -4.20 10.76 13.07
CA HIS A 77 -4.75 9.81 12.10
C HIS A 77 -3.77 9.49 10.95
N ILE A 78 -2.85 10.40 10.61
CA ILE A 78 -1.85 10.18 9.55
C ILE A 78 -0.89 9.06 9.93
N THR A 79 -0.47 9.03 11.20
CA THR A 79 0.46 8.03 11.75
C THR A 79 -0.21 6.71 12.13
N GLN A 80 -1.51 6.73 12.45
CA GLN A 80 -2.27 5.53 12.85
C GLN A 80 -2.76 4.71 11.65
N GLN A 81 -2.86 5.32 10.47
CA GLN A 81 -3.31 4.64 9.25
C GLN A 81 -2.20 3.77 8.63
N ILE A 82 -2.57 2.55 8.22
CA ILE A 82 -1.69 1.58 7.54
C ILE A 82 -1.96 1.62 6.03
N GLY A 83 -0.90 1.53 5.21
CA GLY A 83 -1.00 1.45 3.75
C GLY A 83 -0.30 2.60 3.03
N MET A 84 -0.59 2.82 1.75
CA MET A 84 0.05 3.85 0.93
C MET A 84 -0.68 5.21 0.97
N PHE A 85 -1.93 5.21 1.42
CA PHE A 85 -2.81 6.38 1.41
C PHE A 85 -3.02 6.90 2.83
N SER A 86 -3.26 8.21 2.92
CA SER A 86 -3.83 8.80 4.12
C SER A 86 -5.08 9.59 3.77
N PHE A 87 -6.11 9.40 4.60
CA PHE A 87 -7.32 10.19 4.53
C PHE A 87 -7.09 11.45 5.36
N THR A 88 -7.02 12.60 4.68
CA THR A 88 -6.63 13.87 5.30
C THR A 88 -7.80 14.61 5.95
N GLY A 89 -9.04 14.08 5.89
CA GLY A 89 -10.22 14.70 6.54
C GLY A 89 -10.67 16.01 5.91
N LEU A 90 -10.14 16.29 4.74
CA LEU A 90 -10.03 17.60 4.17
C LEU A 90 -11.28 17.87 3.29
N ASN A 91 -12.08 18.89 3.62
CA ASN A 91 -13.36 19.24 2.97
C ASN A 91 -13.28 19.47 1.43
N ARG A 92 -14.38 19.34 0.69
CA ARG A 92 -14.39 19.46 -0.78
C ARG A 92 -13.96 20.84 -1.28
N GLU A 93 -14.28 21.89 -0.55
CA GLU A 93 -14.06 23.28 -0.99
C GLU A 93 -12.59 23.72 -0.92
N TRP A 94 -11.83 23.28 0.10
CA TRP A 94 -10.40 23.61 0.15
C TRP A 94 -9.59 22.81 -0.90
N ARG A 95 -10.11 21.64 -1.36
CA ARG A 95 -9.44 20.80 -2.37
C ARG A 95 -9.36 21.48 -3.74
N THR A 96 -10.44 22.13 -4.17
CA THR A 96 -10.50 22.85 -5.44
C THR A 96 -9.57 24.05 -5.49
N HIS A 97 -9.25 24.66 -4.34
CA HIS A 97 -8.25 25.74 -4.28
C HIS A 97 -6.81 25.26 -4.50
N LYS A 98 -6.51 23.96 -4.30
CA LYS A 98 -5.15 23.38 -4.40
C LYS A 98 -4.82 22.70 -5.73
N GLU A 99 -5.71 22.68 -6.73
CA GLU A 99 -5.36 22.19 -8.08
C GLU A 99 -4.18 22.97 -8.71
N HIS A 100 -3.87 24.17 -8.21
CA HIS A 100 -2.69 24.95 -8.57
C HIS A 100 -1.36 24.50 -7.91
N ALA A 101 -1.38 23.55 -6.97
CA ALA A 101 -0.22 23.13 -6.16
C ALA A 101 0.34 21.74 -6.53
N ASN A 102 0.08 21.24 -7.75
CA ASN A 102 0.60 19.96 -8.28
C ASN A 102 0.32 18.71 -7.43
N THR A 103 -0.64 18.75 -6.50
CA THR A 103 -0.95 17.63 -5.62
C THR A 103 -2.22 16.91 -6.10
N SER A 104 -2.08 15.71 -6.65
CA SER A 104 -3.22 14.88 -7.04
C SER A 104 -3.87 14.20 -5.82
N SER A 105 -5.04 14.69 -5.40
CA SER A 105 -5.89 14.05 -4.40
C SER A 105 -7.03 13.29 -5.08
N TYR A 106 -7.30 12.04 -4.68
CA TYR A 106 -8.40 11.26 -5.24
C TYR A 106 -9.76 11.80 -4.76
N SER A 107 -10.81 11.57 -5.55
CA SER A 107 -12.18 12.09 -5.36
C SER A 107 -12.78 11.82 -3.97
N GLN A 108 -12.29 10.79 -3.26
CA GLN A 108 -12.72 10.41 -1.92
C GLN A 108 -11.94 11.09 -0.78
N GLY A 109 -11.00 12.01 -1.04
CA GLY A 109 -10.18 12.64 0.01
C GLY A 109 -8.96 11.81 0.45
N ASN A 110 -8.67 10.72 -0.27
CA ASN A 110 -7.44 9.96 -0.12
C ASN A 110 -6.31 10.64 -0.88
N THR A 111 -5.22 10.91 -0.19
CA THR A 111 -3.99 11.42 -0.81
C THR A 111 -2.89 10.38 -0.67
N GLY A 112 -2.14 10.16 -1.75
CA GLY A 112 -0.95 9.31 -1.71
C GLY A 112 0.11 9.96 -0.84
N ILE A 113 0.60 9.28 0.20
CA ILE A 113 1.65 9.83 1.07
C ILE A 113 2.97 10.02 0.29
N ILE A 114 3.19 9.19 -0.72
CA ILE A 114 4.38 9.23 -1.58
C ILE A 114 4.33 10.41 -2.56
N SER A 115 3.14 10.81 -3.03
CA SER A 115 3.00 11.90 -4.01
C SER A 115 3.07 13.30 -3.40
N LEU A 116 3.07 13.42 -2.07
CA LEU A 116 3.10 14.70 -1.36
C LEU A 116 4.51 15.31 -1.24
N PHE A 117 5.54 14.59 -1.68
CA PHE A 117 6.95 14.99 -1.53
C PHE A 117 7.76 14.82 -2.83
N SER A 118 7.09 14.74 -3.98
CA SER A 118 7.73 14.72 -5.31
C SER A 118 7.60 16.05 -6.03
#